data_AF-A0ABD1NWR6-F1
#
_entry.id   AF-A0ABD1NWR6-F1
#
_cell.length_a   1.000
_cell.length_b   1.000
_cell.length_c   1.000
_cell.angle_alpha   90.00
_cell.angle_beta   90.00
_cell.angle_gamma   90.00
#
_symmetry.space_group_name_H-M   'P 1'
#
loop_
_entity.id
_entity.type
_entity.pdbx_description
1 polymer ?
#
loop_
_entity_poly.entity_id
_entity_poly.type
_entity_poly.pdbx_seq_one_letter_code
_entity_poly.pdbx_strand_id
1 'polypeptide(L)'
;MSNACMFLLFFSLFHLIILNFVDSKCPENFQCASLGVLEFPLSNYSQPECGFLWVDCNASSPKLYLANEELSSPYDILSKISTNVFSIRNPTLLGYLRYKFCDLPYINFSLPNSPSISFTIFPYITLFSCIKSNDTQKRYFQGFRNYSGCESFDIYYTTTGNLLLPPEGCSAVPVPVYSQYDPNTMDFWDLFTDQYHLEWHLSDDCNECHKRGGQCATENMSTFRCQQGVPAAATLVLFFVILITLNKRNYALNLKGKTQNDKDIEEFLKNHGDRIPRR
;
A
#
# COMPACT_ATOMS: atom_id res chain seq x y z
N MET A 1 -16.67 39.65 -19.34
CA MET A 1 -16.83 38.94 -18.05
C MET A 1 -16.11 39.76 -16.99
N SER A 2 -16.79 40.11 -15.89
CA SER A 2 -16.21 40.94 -14.81
C SER A 2 -14.93 40.29 -14.25
N ASN A 3 -13.92 41.11 -13.91
CA ASN A 3 -12.69 40.65 -13.23
C ASN A 3 -13.00 39.83 -11.97
N ALA A 4 -14.14 40.08 -11.31
CA ALA A 4 -14.62 39.30 -10.18
C ALA A 4 -15.02 37.86 -10.56
N CYS A 5 -15.65 37.64 -11.72
CA CYS A 5 -16.00 36.29 -12.20
C CYS A 5 -14.75 35.45 -12.49
N MET A 6 -13.74 36.05 -13.11
CA MET A 6 -12.47 35.38 -13.40
C MET A 6 -11.73 35.01 -12.10
N PHE A 7 -11.72 35.90 -11.11
CA PHE A 7 -11.15 35.64 -9.79
C PHE A 7 -11.88 34.50 -9.07
N LEU A 8 -13.21 34.50 -9.08
CA LEU A 8 -14.02 33.45 -8.45
C LEU A 8 -13.80 32.09 -9.12
N LEU A 9 -13.69 32.05 -10.46
CA LEU A 9 -13.38 30.84 -11.22
C LEU A 9 -11.98 30.29 -10.91
N PHE A 10 -10.97 31.16 -10.85
CA PHE A 10 -9.61 30.75 -10.45
C PHE A 10 -9.56 30.29 -9.00
N PHE A 11 -10.28 30.96 -8.10
CA PHE A 11 -10.37 30.56 -6.69
C PHE A 11 -11.09 29.22 -6.52
N SER A 12 -12.16 28.96 -7.28
CA SER A 12 -12.84 27.66 -7.27
C SER A 12 -11.99 26.55 -7.86
N LEU A 13 -11.28 26.80 -8.97
CA LEU A 13 -10.36 25.83 -9.57
C LEU A 13 -9.16 25.56 -8.65
N PHE A 14 -8.65 26.59 -7.99
CA PHE A 14 -7.57 26.47 -7.02
C PHE A 14 -8.02 25.71 -5.77
N HIS A 15 -9.23 25.96 -5.26
CA HIS A 15 -9.81 25.14 -4.19
C HIS A 15 -10.01 23.69 -4.61
N LEU A 16 -10.46 23.41 -5.83
CA LEU A 16 -10.55 22.05 -6.36
C LEU A 16 -9.17 21.39 -6.47
N ILE A 17 -8.13 22.13 -6.89
CA ILE A 17 -6.75 21.63 -6.95
C ILE A 17 -6.20 21.40 -5.54
N ILE A 18 -6.40 22.32 -4.61
CA ILE A 18 -6.01 22.18 -3.20
C ILE A 18 -6.73 20.99 -2.55
N LEU A 19 -8.03 20.83 -2.75
CA LEU A 19 -8.79 19.68 -2.23
C LEU A 19 -8.28 18.35 -2.79
N ASN A 20 -7.74 18.35 -4.01
CA ASN A 20 -7.08 17.18 -4.58
C ASN A 20 -5.62 16.99 -4.09
N PHE A 21 -4.95 18.03 -3.59
CA PHE A 21 -3.52 18.01 -3.22
C PHE A 21 -3.22 18.03 -1.71
N VAL A 22 -4.13 18.56 -0.88
CA VAL A 22 -3.98 18.66 0.60
C VAL A 22 -4.40 17.38 1.31
N ASP A 23 -5.10 16.50 0.61
CA ASP A 23 -5.66 15.29 1.17
C ASP A 23 -4.65 14.14 1.01
N SER A 24 -3.56 14.16 1.79
CA SER A 24 -3.05 12.88 2.29
C SER A 24 -4.11 12.37 3.29
N LYS A 25 -5.23 11.81 2.77
CA LYS A 25 -6.45 11.40 3.50
C LYS A 25 -6.23 10.25 4.49
N CYS A 26 -4.99 9.81 4.64
CA CYS A 26 -4.66 8.64 5.43
C CYS A 26 -4.65 9.02 6.91
N PRO A 27 -5.53 8.43 7.72
CA PRO A 27 -5.49 8.65 9.15
C PRO A 27 -4.19 8.05 9.71
N GLU A 28 -3.57 8.71 10.70
CA GLU A 28 -2.39 8.17 11.39
C GLU A 28 -2.69 6.81 12.03
N ASN A 29 -3.91 6.66 12.54
CA ASN A 29 -4.41 5.43 13.13
C ASN A 29 -5.94 5.35 13.02
N PHE A 30 -6.48 4.15 13.16
CA PHE A 30 -7.93 3.91 13.17
C PHE A 30 -8.29 2.81 14.18
N GLN A 31 -9.52 2.87 14.68
CA GLN A 31 -10.04 1.87 15.63
C GLN A 31 -10.61 0.66 14.88
N CYS A 32 -10.26 -0.55 15.32
CA CYS A 32 -10.71 -1.80 14.73
C CYS A 32 -11.21 -2.79 15.79
N ALA A 33 -12.42 -2.56 16.30
CA ALA A 33 -13.13 -3.45 17.21
C ALA A 33 -12.22 -4.09 18.29
N SER A 34 -12.11 -5.42 18.33
CA SER A 34 -11.31 -6.19 19.28
C SER A 34 -9.80 -6.13 19.05
N LEU A 35 -9.34 -5.66 17.88
CA LEU A 35 -7.91 -5.48 17.56
C LEU A 35 -7.36 -4.16 18.10
N GLY A 36 -8.24 -3.27 18.59
CA GLY A 36 -7.88 -1.98 19.15
C GLY A 36 -7.45 -0.98 18.08
N VAL A 37 -6.50 -0.12 18.43
CA VAL A 37 -5.96 0.90 17.51
C VAL A 37 -4.95 0.25 16.57
N LEU A 38 -5.15 0.47 15.27
CA LEU A 38 -4.28 0.05 14.18
C LEU A 38 -3.67 1.28 13.49
N GLU A 39 -2.46 1.13 12.98
CA GLU A 39 -1.67 2.20 12.35
C GLU A 39 -0.94 1.64 11.13
N PHE A 40 -0.35 2.52 10.32
CA PHE A 40 0.48 2.15 9.18
C PHE A 40 1.51 1.07 9.57
N PRO A 41 1.69 -0.01 8.78
CA PRO A 41 1.25 -0.20 7.39
C PRO A 41 -0.15 -0.79 7.19
N LEU A 42 -0.92 -0.92 8.27
CA LEU A 42 -2.32 -1.31 8.19
C LEU A 42 -3.16 -0.12 7.75
N SER A 43 -4.16 -0.36 6.91
CA SER A 43 -5.18 0.62 6.57
C SER A 43 -6.57 0.01 6.66
N ASN A 44 -7.58 0.88 6.77
CA ASN A 44 -8.96 0.44 6.65
C ASN A 44 -9.19 -0.08 5.23
N TYR A 45 -9.97 -1.15 5.07
CA TYR A 45 -10.37 -1.68 3.77
C TYR A 45 -10.99 -0.63 2.82
N SER A 46 -11.63 0.40 3.38
CA SER A 46 -12.22 1.51 2.62
C SER A 46 -11.18 2.53 2.11
N GLN A 47 -9.91 2.41 2.51
CA GLN A 47 -8.79 3.31 2.19
C GLN A 47 -7.53 2.49 1.81
N PRO A 48 -7.58 1.70 0.72
CA PRO A 48 -6.47 0.85 0.31
C PRO A 48 -5.20 1.63 -0.07
N GLU A 49 -5.33 2.90 -0.45
CA GLU A 49 -4.22 3.81 -0.78
C GLU A 49 -3.35 4.18 0.44
N CYS A 50 -3.82 3.89 1.65
CA CYS A 50 -3.18 4.30 2.89
C CYS A 50 -2.27 3.25 3.53
N GLY A 51 -2.18 2.04 2.98
CA GLY A 51 -1.41 0.97 3.59
C GLY A 51 -1.26 -0.25 2.69
N PHE A 52 -0.44 -1.19 3.15
CA PHE A 52 -0.16 -2.45 2.45
C PHE A 52 -1.04 -3.60 2.93
N LEU A 53 -1.56 -3.50 4.15
CA LEU A 53 -2.41 -4.50 4.78
C LEU A 53 -3.78 -3.90 5.04
N TRP A 54 -4.78 -4.30 4.25
CA TRP A 54 -6.12 -3.74 4.37
C TRP A 54 -6.95 -4.57 5.32
N VAL A 55 -7.53 -3.92 6.33
CA VAL A 55 -8.32 -4.58 7.38
C VAL A 55 -9.78 -4.17 7.25
N ASP A 56 -10.65 -5.16 7.07
CA ASP A 56 -12.09 -4.97 7.23
C ASP A 56 -12.49 -5.29 8.67
N CYS A 57 -12.84 -4.24 9.42
CA CYS A 57 -13.24 -4.32 10.82
C CYS A 57 -14.76 -4.52 11.01
N ASN A 58 -15.56 -4.46 9.93
CA ASN A 58 -17.02 -4.50 10.01
C ASN A 58 -17.58 -5.92 9.97
N ALA A 59 -16.77 -6.90 9.57
CA ALA A 59 -17.13 -8.31 9.62
C ALA A 59 -17.24 -8.81 11.08
N SER A 60 -18.01 -9.89 11.29
CA SER A 60 -18.13 -10.55 12.60
C SER A 60 -16.79 -11.01 13.18
N SER A 61 -15.84 -11.32 12.29
CA SER A 61 -14.41 -11.47 12.59
C SER A 61 -13.63 -10.59 11.60
N PRO A 62 -12.71 -9.73 12.07
CA PRO A 62 -11.94 -8.86 11.19
C PRO A 62 -11.21 -9.64 10.09
N LYS A 63 -11.18 -9.10 8.88
CA LYS A 63 -10.57 -9.73 7.71
C LYS A 63 -9.33 -8.97 7.30
N LEU A 64 -8.29 -9.70 6.90
CA LEU A 64 -7.05 -9.15 6.36
C LEU A 64 -6.97 -9.44 4.86
N TYR A 65 -6.68 -8.39 4.09
CA TYR A 65 -6.35 -8.45 2.68
C TYR A 65 -4.93 -7.93 2.50
N LEU A 66 -4.11 -8.65 1.75
CA LEU A 66 -2.77 -8.21 1.41
C LEU A 66 -2.82 -7.49 0.06
N ALA A 67 -2.18 -6.32 -0.04
CA ALA A 67 -2.14 -5.56 -1.29
C ALA A 67 -1.61 -6.44 -2.44
N ASN A 68 -2.21 -6.29 -3.63
CA ASN A 68 -1.95 -7.08 -4.85
C ASN A 68 -2.53 -8.51 -4.86
N GLU A 69 -3.31 -8.92 -3.84
CA GLU A 69 -4.06 -10.17 -3.84
C GLU A 69 -5.57 -9.96 -4.17
N GLU A 70 -5.90 -9.11 -5.15
CA GLU A 70 -7.30 -8.76 -5.48
C GLU A 70 -8.21 -9.96 -5.84
N LEU A 71 -7.63 -11.14 -6.11
CA LEU A 71 -8.35 -12.39 -6.41
C LEU A 71 -8.25 -13.46 -5.29
N SER A 72 -7.52 -13.20 -4.20
CA SER A 72 -7.39 -14.19 -3.11
C SER A 72 -8.54 -14.09 -2.11
N SER A 73 -8.87 -15.23 -1.49
CA SER A 73 -9.73 -15.22 -0.30
C SER A 73 -9.03 -14.51 0.86
N PRO A 74 -9.70 -13.60 1.57
CA PRO A 74 -9.09 -12.90 2.70
C PRO A 74 -8.76 -13.85 3.84
N TYR A 75 -7.79 -13.45 4.65
CA TYR A 75 -7.43 -14.13 5.88
C TYR A 75 -8.37 -13.71 7.02
N ASP A 76 -8.71 -14.65 7.90
CA ASP A 76 -9.38 -14.27 9.15
C ASP A 76 -8.34 -13.79 10.15
N ILE A 77 -8.53 -12.63 10.76
CA ILE A 77 -7.69 -12.19 11.87
C ILE A 77 -8.24 -12.81 13.16
N LEU A 78 -7.44 -13.65 13.80
CA LEU A 78 -7.79 -14.29 15.07
C LEU A 78 -7.43 -13.39 16.24
N SER A 79 -6.26 -12.76 16.20
CA SER A 79 -5.81 -11.80 17.22
C SER A 79 -4.63 -10.96 16.76
N LYS A 80 -4.46 -9.79 17.39
CA LYS A 80 -3.26 -8.96 17.31
C LYS A 80 -2.27 -9.44 18.38
N ILE A 81 -1.11 -9.94 17.96
CA ILE A 81 -0.08 -10.46 18.87
C ILE A 81 0.90 -9.36 19.27
N SER A 82 1.31 -8.53 18.31
CA SER A 82 2.17 -7.36 18.50
C SER A 82 1.77 -6.23 17.54
N THR A 83 2.60 -5.19 17.44
CA THR A 83 2.43 -4.10 16.46
C THR A 83 2.61 -4.57 15.02
N ASN A 84 3.40 -5.62 14.78
CA ASN A 84 3.76 -6.11 13.44
C ASN A 84 3.41 -7.59 13.21
N VAL A 85 2.68 -8.23 14.13
CA VAL A 85 2.31 -9.65 14.06
C VAL A 85 0.83 -9.85 14.33
N PHE A 86 0.15 -10.49 13.37
CA PHE A 86 -1.19 -11.03 13.54
C PHE A 86 -1.18 -12.55 13.61
N SER A 87 -2.02 -13.11 14.47
CA SER A 87 -2.45 -14.50 14.33
C SER A 87 -3.61 -14.53 13.35
N ILE A 88 -3.46 -15.30 12.28
CA ILE A 88 -4.41 -15.35 11.18
C ILE A 88 -4.83 -16.79 10.89
N ARG A 89 -5.97 -16.94 10.23
CA ARG A 89 -6.41 -18.18 9.58
C ARG A 89 -6.43 -17.98 8.07
N ASN A 90 -5.92 -18.95 7.33
CA ASN A 90 -5.98 -19.02 5.87
C ASN A 90 -7.08 -20.00 5.42
N PRO A 91 -8.25 -19.51 4.95
CA PRO A 91 -9.35 -20.39 4.53
C PRO A 91 -9.00 -21.30 3.35
N THR A 92 -8.12 -20.85 2.46
CA THR A 92 -7.65 -21.66 1.33
C THR A 92 -6.85 -22.85 1.87
N LEU A 93 -5.88 -22.60 2.75
CA LEU A 93 -5.07 -23.66 3.36
C LEU A 93 -5.94 -24.66 4.14
N LEU A 94 -6.94 -24.20 4.87
CA LEU A 94 -7.90 -25.06 5.56
C LEU A 94 -8.55 -26.08 4.61
N GLY A 95 -8.92 -25.65 3.40
CA GLY A 95 -9.45 -26.54 2.36
C GLY A 95 -8.47 -27.64 1.97
N TYR A 96 -7.22 -27.29 1.69
CA TYR A 96 -6.17 -28.24 1.31
C TYR A 96 -5.90 -29.27 2.40
N LEU A 97 -5.80 -28.82 3.66
CA LEU A 97 -5.55 -29.71 4.80
C LEU A 97 -6.73 -30.65 5.06
N ARG A 98 -7.96 -30.14 5.00
CA ARG A 98 -9.17 -30.95 5.23
C ARG A 98 -9.34 -32.07 4.22
N TYR A 99 -9.06 -31.80 2.95
CA TYR A 99 -9.20 -32.78 1.87
C TYR A 99 -7.90 -33.51 1.53
N LYS A 100 -6.80 -33.22 2.23
CA LYS A 100 -5.49 -33.84 2.02
C LYS A 100 -5.03 -33.74 0.57
N PHE A 101 -5.21 -32.56 -0.03
CA PHE A 101 -4.84 -32.33 -1.42
C PHE A 101 -3.33 -32.33 -1.59
N CYS A 102 -2.84 -33.24 -2.43
CA CYS A 102 -1.43 -33.34 -2.76
C CYS A 102 -0.84 -32.06 -3.33
N ASP A 103 -1.67 -31.17 -3.88
CA ASP A 103 -1.24 -29.87 -4.43
C ASP A 103 -0.82 -28.85 -3.34
N LEU A 104 -0.86 -29.22 -2.04
CA LEU A 104 -0.41 -28.39 -0.93
C LEU A 104 0.98 -27.76 -1.15
N PRO A 105 2.01 -28.45 -1.67
CA PRO A 105 3.31 -27.82 -1.93
C PRO A 105 3.31 -26.77 -3.04
N TYR A 106 2.26 -26.76 -3.86
CA TYR A 106 2.08 -25.83 -4.97
C TYR A 106 1.06 -24.73 -4.65
N ILE A 107 0.51 -24.72 -3.43
CA ILE A 107 -0.33 -23.61 -3.01
C ILE A 107 0.53 -22.34 -3.05
N ASN A 108 0.02 -21.34 -3.75
CA ASN A 108 0.75 -20.10 -3.96
C ASN A 108 0.75 -19.28 -2.67
N PHE A 109 1.64 -19.61 -1.71
CA PHE A 109 1.93 -18.78 -0.55
C PHE A 109 2.81 -17.57 -0.92
N SER A 110 2.81 -17.11 -2.17
CA SER A 110 3.58 -15.93 -2.55
C SER A 110 3.00 -14.71 -1.84
N LEU A 111 3.51 -14.45 -0.64
CA LEU A 111 3.27 -13.22 0.07
C LEU A 111 3.72 -12.08 -0.85
N PRO A 112 2.95 -10.98 -0.93
CA PRO A 112 3.22 -9.87 -1.84
C PRO A 112 4.39 -9.02 -1.35
N ASN A 113 5.55 -9.65 -1.20
CA ASN A 113 6.80 -9.03 -0.85
C ASN A 113 7.16 -8.00 -1.92
N SER A 114 7.62 -6.84 -1.46
CA SER A 114 8.03 -5.73 -2.29
C SER A 114 9.23 -5.04 -1.64
N PRO A 115 9.90 -4.11 -2.34
CA PRO A 115 10.93 -3.28 -1.73
C PRO A 115 10.46 -2.44 -0.52
N SER A 116 9.15 -2.24 -0.35
CA SER A 116 8.58 -1.44 0.75
C SER A 116 8.23 -2.28 1.98
N ILE A 117 7.79 -3.51 1.76
CA ILE A 117 7.27 -4.40 2.81
C ILE A 117 7.55 -5.85 2.45
N SER A 118 7.95 -6.62 3.45
CA SER A 118 8.11 -8.06 3.37
C SER A 118 7.34 -8.76 4.47
N PHE A 119 7.09 -10.05 4.29
CA PHE A 119 6.28 -10.86 5.19
C PHE A 119 6.97 -12.16 5.53
N THR A 120 6.79 -12.58 6.77
CA THR A 120 7.24 -13.88 7.29
C THR A 120 6.09 -14.57 7.98
N ILE A 121 6.01 -15.89 7.80
CA ILE A 121 5.04 -16.73 8.52
C ILE A 121 5.76 -17.56 9.57
N PHE A 122 5.09 -17.89 10.69
CA PHE A 122 5.60 -18.84 11.67
C PHE A 122 4.50 -19.39 12.59
N PRO A 123 4.69 -20.57 13.21
CA PRO A 123 5.75 -21.54 12.89
C PRO A 123 5.46 -22.26 11.57
N TYR A 124 6.52 -22.63 10.85
CA TYR A 124 6.42 -23.36 9.57
C TYR A 124 7.51 -24.42 9.48
N ILE A 125 7.29 -25.38 8.58
CA ILE A 125 8.34 -26.29 8.08
C ILE A 125 8.43 -26.15 6.56
N THR A 126 9.58 -26.46 5.99
CA THR A 126 9.74 -26.48 4.53
C THR A 126 9.42 -27.87 3.99
N LEU A 127 8.47 -27.94 3.05
CA LEU A 127 8.19 -29.14 2.27
C LEU A 127 8.94 -29.08 0.95
N PHE A 128 9.53 -30.22 0.57
CA PHE A 128 10.21 -30.40 -0.70
C PHE A 128 9.41 -31.41 -1.53
N SER A 129 8.75 -30.96 -2.60
CA SER A 129 8.04 -31.85 -3.53
C SER A 129 8.93 -32.17 -4.73
N CYS A 130 9.13 -33.46 -5.00
CA CYS A 130 10.07 -33.95 -6.01
C CYS A 130 9.41 -35.00 -6.91
N ILE A 131 9.59 -34.87 -8.23
CA ILE A 131 9.15 -35.89 -9.19
C ILE A 131 9.83 -37.23 -8.84
N LYS A 132 9.05 -38.32 -8.81
CA LYS A 132 9.54 -39.64 -8.39
C LYS A 132 10.64 -40.17 -9.34
N SER A 133 11.67 -40.83 -8.76
CA SER A 133 12.61 -41.77 -9.40
C SER A 133 14.10 -41.43 -9.57
N ASN A 134 14.71 -40.48 -8.84
CA ASN A 134 16.17 -40.30 -8.90
C ASN A 134 16.88 -40.70 -7.59
N ASP A 135 17.84 -41.63 -7.66
CA ASP A 135 18.67 -42.04 -6.52
C ASP A 135 19.48 -40.87 -5.92
N THR A 136 19.77 -39.86 -6.74
CA THR A 136 20.41 -38.61 -6.31
C THR A 136 19.54 -37.85 -5.31
N GLN A 137 18.23 -37.77 -5.56
CA GLN A 137 17.28 -37.12 -4.66
C GLN A 137 17.14 -37.89 -3.35
N LYS A 138 17.08 -39.24 -3.42
CA LYS A 138 17.03 -40.08 -2.21
C LYS A 138 18.25 -39.87 -1.30
N ARG A 139 19.45 -39.72 -1.90
CA ARG A 139 20.68 -39.43 -1.13
C ARG A 139 20.63 -38.02 -0.53
N TYR A 140 20.13 -37.04 -1.28
CA TYR A 140 19.99 -35.66 -0.79
C TYR A 140 19.07 -35.61 0.44
N PHE A 141 17.94 -36.30 0.40
CA PHE A 141 16.96 -36.36 1.49
C PHE A 141 17.26 -37.45 2.52
N GLN A 142 18.49 -37.94 2.61
CA GLN A 142 18.87 -38.92 3.62
C GLN A 142 18.66 -38.33 5.03
N GLY A 143 17.84 -38.98 5.86
CA GLY A 143 17.48 -38.50 7.20
C GLY A 143 16.25 -37.57 7.24
N PHE A 144 15.68 -37.22 6.08
CA PHE A 144 14.40 -36.54 6.01
C PHE A 144 13.26 -37.55 6.17
N ARG A 145 12.12 -37.05 6.64
CA ARG A 145 10.85 -37.78 6.54
C ARG A 145 10.28 -37.59 5.14
N ASN A 146 9.47 -38.55 4.69
CA ASN A 146 8.79 -38.47 3.42
C ASN A 146 7.31 -38.85 3.52
N TYR A 147 6.52 -38.30 2.61
CA TYR A 147 5.15 -38.70 2.34
C TYR A 147 5.04 -39.08 0.85
N SER A 148 4.72 -40.34 0.61
CA SER A 148 4.63 -40.94 -0.74
C SER A 148 3.18 -41.25 -1.16
N GLY A 149 2.20 -40.67 -0.47
CA GLY A 149 0.78 -40.87 -0.77
C GLY A 149 0.28 -40.10 -1.99
N CYS A 150 1.10 -39.23 -2.58
CA CYS A 150 0.79 -38.53 -3.83
C CYS A 150 1.18 -39.37 -5.05
N GLU A 151 0.46 -39.23 -6.16
CA GLU A 151 0.65 -40.11 -7.33
C GLU A 151 1.97 -39.84 -8.07
N SER A 152 2.25 -38.57 -8.40
CA SER A 152 3.32 -38.16 -9.32
C SER A 152 4.62 -37.68 -8.66
N PHE A 153 4.60 -37.37 -7.36
CA PHE A 153 5.75 -36.87 -6.60
C PHE A 153 5.76 -37.42 -5.18
N ASP A 154 6.92 -37.35 -4.54
CA ASP A 154 7.08 -37.55 -3.10
C ASP A 154 7.32 -36.20 -2.43
N ILE A 155 6.84 -36.06 -1.19
CA ILE A 155 7.08 -34.88 -0.36
C ILE A 155 8.09 -35.24 0.72
N TYR A 156 9.16 -34.47 0.84
CA TYR A 156 10.19 -34.61 1.89
C TYR A 156 10.16 -33.43 2.85
N TYR A 157 10.46 -33.66 4.12
CA TYR A 157 10.48 -32.61 5.15
C TYR A 157 11.39 -32.99 6.33
N THR A 158 11.86 -31.97 7.05
CA THR A 158 12.69 -32.12 8.26
C THR A 158 12.28 -31.10 9.32
N THR A 159 12.55 -31.42 10.58
CA THR A 159 12.31 -30.53 11.73
C THR A 159 13.54 -29.75 12.17
N THR A 160 14.72 -30.10 11.67
CA THR A 160 15.94 -29.34 11.87
C THR A 160 16.06 -28.31 10.75
N GLY A 161 15.49 -27.12 10.98
CA GLY A 161 15.28 -26.06 10.00
C GLY A 161 16.54 -25.35 9.54
N ASN A 162 17.28 -25.96 8.64
CA ASN A 162 18.14 -25.21 7.72
C ASN A 162 17.42 -25.08 6.38
N LEU A 163 17.32 -23.84 5.88
CA LEU A 163 16.90 -23.57 4.51
C LEU A 163 17.94 -24.19 3.57
N LEU A 164 17.65 -25.39 3.08
CA LEU A 164 18.43 -26.01 2.03
C LEU A 164 17.81 -25.65 0.69
N LEU A 165 18.66 -25.30 -0.28
CA LEU A 165 18.22 -25.09 -1.65
C LEU A 165 17.66 -26.40 -2.20
N PRO A 166 16.44 -26.43 -2.77
CA PRO A 166 15.88 -27.65 -3.32
C PRO A 166 16.82 -28.20 -4.42
N PRO A 167 17.05 -29.52 -4.46
CA PRO A 167 17.82 -30.12 -5.54
C PRO A 167 17.05 -30.02 -6.87
N GLU A 168 17.73 -30.26 -7.97
CA GLU A 168 17.13 -30.21 -9.31
C GLU A 168 15.92 -31.17 -9.41
N GLY A 169 14.83 -30.67 -10.02
CA GLY A 169 13.57 -31.41 -10.14
C GLY A 169 12.71 -31.41 -8.88
N CYS A 170 13.05 -30.59 -7.87
CA CYS A 170 12.25 -30.38 -6.67
C CYS A 170 11.86 -28.90 -6.50
N SER A 171 10.73 -28.67 -5.84
CA SER A 171 10.31 -27.34 -5.36
C SER A 171 10.25 -27.33 -3.84
N ALA A 172 10.55 -26.18 -3.24
CA ALA A 172 10.52 -25.97 -1.80
C ALA A 172 9.46 -24.92 -1.44
N VAL A 173 8.68 -25.19 -0.39
CA VAL A 173 7.60 -24.30 0.05
C VAL A 173 7.48 -24.32 1.58
N PRO A 174 7.43 -23.16 2.26
CA PRO A 174 7.13 -23.11 3.68
C PRO A 174 5.63 -23.38 3.90
N VAL A 175 5.31 -24.29 4.81
CA VAL A 175 3.93 -24.62 5.19
C VAL A 175 3.77 -24.46 6.71
N PRO A 176 2.72 -23.75 7.17
CA PRO A 176 2.49 -23.55 8.59
C PRO A 176 2.21 -24.87 9.34
N VAL A 177 2.72 -24.95 10.57
CA VAL A 177 2.57 -26.12 11.47
C VAL A 177 2.04 -25.70 12.83
N TYR A 178 1.55 -26.66 13.62
CA TYR A 178 1.23 -26.39 15.01
C TYR A 178 2.48 -26.03 15.80
N SER A 179 2.39 -25.15 16.79
CA SER A 179 3.55 -24.78 17.64
C SER A 179 4.08 -25.92 18.50
N GLN A 180 3.23 -26.89 18.84
CA GLN A 180 3.56 -28.07 19.65
C GLN A 180 3.40 -29.37 18.85
N TYR A 181 3.87 -29.37 17.60
CA TYR A 181 3.88 -30.58 16.79
C TYR A 181 5.01 -31.53 17.21
N ASP A 182 4.73 -32.83 17.23
CA ASP A 182 5.77 -33.86 17.31
C ASP A 182 5.74 -34.68 16.01
N PRO A 183 6.73 -34.50 15.11
CA PRO A 183 6.77 -35.21 13.84
C PRO A 183 6.90 -36.73 14.03
N ASN A 184 7.32 -37.22 15.21
CA ASN A 184 7.48 -38.65 15.48
C ASN A 184 6.16 -39.36 15.74
N THR A 185 5.14 -38.64 16.22
CA THR A 185 3.88 -39.22 16.68
C THR A 185 2.68 -38.79 15.83
N MET A 186 2.79 -37.66 15.13
CA MET A 186 1.72 -37.15 14.28
C MET A 186 1.82 -37.68 12.84
N ASP A 187 0.66 -37.97 12.25
CA ASP A 187 0.56 -38.25 10.81
C ASP A 187 0.93 -37.01 10.00
N PHE A 188 1.43 -37.22 8.76
CA PHE A 188 1.92 -36.15 7.89
C PHE A 188 0.96 -34.94 7.79
N TRP A 189 -0.33 -35.19 7.58
CA TRP A 189 -1.33 -34.12 7.40
C TRP A 189 -1.68 -33.41 8.71
N ASP A 190 -1.48 -34.06 9.85
CA ASP A 190 -1.82 -33.52 11.18
C ASP A 190 -0.72 -32.60 11.72
N LEU A 191 0.44 -32.54 11.04
CA LEU A 191 1.52 -31.59 11.33
C LEU A 191 1.11 -30.15 11.03
N PHE A 192 0.29 -29.96 10.00
CA PHE A 192 0.02 -28.66 9.41
C PHE A 192 -1.23 -28.01 10.00
N THR A 193 -1.28 -26.69 9.90
CA THR A 193 -2.41 -25.90 10.37
C THR A 193 -2.75 -24.79 9.40
N ASP A 194 -4.03 -24.42 9.35
CA ASP A 194 -4.51 -23.24 8.67
C ASP A 194 -4.31 -21.95 9.48
N GLN A 195 -3.85 -22.06 10.73
CA GLN A 195 -3.70 -20.95 11.67
C GLN A 195 -2.25 -20.69 12.03
N TYR A 196 -1.77 -19.48 11.76
CA TYR A 196 -0.36 -19.15 11.95
C TYR A 196 -0.16 -17.66 12.19
N HIS A 197 1.06 -17.30 12.56
CA HIS A 197 1.46 -15.91 12.70
C HIS A 197 1.94 -15.39 11.37
N LEU A 198 1.39 -14.25 10.95
CA LEU A 198 1.89 -13.43 9.87
C LEU A 198 2.56 -12.21 10.49
N GLU A 199 3.85 -12.07 10.23
CA GLU A 199 4.64 -10.92 10.60
C GLU A 199 5.02 -10.14 9.36
N TRP A 200 5.00 -8.81 9.46
CA TRP A 200 5.43 -7.93 8.40
C TRP A 200 6.60 -7.05 8.83
N HIS A 201 7.45 -6.74 7.86
CA HIS A 201 8.67 -5.96 8.02
C HIS A 201 8.69 -4.86 6.97
N LEU A 202 8.65 -3.61 7.41
CA LEU A 202 8.84 -2.45 6.54
C LEU A 202 10.31 -2.23 6.27
N SER A 203 10.65 -1.87 5.04
CA SER A 203 12.01 -1.45 4.72
C SER A 203 12.36 -0.14 5.43
N ASP A 204 13.65 0.06 5.70
CA ASP A 204 14.14 1.29 6.32
C ASP A 204 13.77 2.52 5.49
N ASP A 205 13.86 2.42 4.16
CA ASP A 205 13.46 3.46 3.21
C ASP A 205 11.98 3.82 3.34
N CYS A 206 11.10 2.82 3.46
CA CYS A 206 9.66 3.06 3.64
C CYS A 206 9.36 3.67 5.02
N ASN A 207 10.00 3.16 6.08
CA ASN A 207 9.87 3.73 7.41
C ASN A 207 10.29 5.21 7.44
N GLU A 208 11.41 5.55 6.80
CA GLU A 208 11.90 6.94 6.73
C GLU A 208 10.98 7.83 5.90
N CYS A 209 10.45 7.32 4.78
CA CYS A 209 9.47 8.02 3.96
C CYS A 209 8.21 8.36 4.74
N HIS A 210 7.64 7.37 5.43
CA HIS A 210 6.43 7.55 6.24
C HIS A 210 6.66 8.53 7.39
N LYS A 211 7.81 8.46 8.08
CA LYS A 211 8.19 9.43 9.13
C LYS A 211 8.27 10.87 8.64
N ARG A 212 8.53 11.09 7.35
CA ARG A 212 8.55 12.41 6.69
C ARG A 212 7.19 12.84 6.15
N GLY A 213 6.14 12.05 6.36
CA GLY A 213 4.79 12.29 5.83
C GLY A 213 4.62 11.90 4.35
N GLY A 214 5.53 11.08 3.81
CA GLY A 214 5.40 10.51 2.47
C GLY A 214 4.66 9.18 2.45
N GLN A 215 4.19 8.79 1.28
CA GLN A 215 3.57 7.48 1.03
C GLN A 215 4.56 6.56 0.31
N CYS A 216 4.70 5.33 0.80
CA CYS A 216 5.52 4.30 0.17
C CYS A 216 4.79 3.74 -1.04
N ALA A 217 5.39 3.87 -2.22
CA ALA A 217 4.90 3.28 -3.45
C ALA A 217 5.94 2.31 -4.03
N THR A 218 5.47 1.25 -4.67
CA THR A 218 6.32 0.34 -5.43
C THR A 218 5.95 0.45 -6.90
N GLU A 219 6.88 0.91 -7.73
CA GLU A 219 6.72 0.91 -9.18
C GLU A 219 7.18 -0.45 -9.73
N ASN A 220 6.37 -1.06 -10.60
CA ASN A 220 6.70 -2.30 -11.31
C ASN A 220 7.27 -3.42 -10.41
N MET A 221 6.75 -3.54 -9.17
CA MET A 221 7.13 -4.55 -8.16
C MET A 221 8.62 -4.62 -7.78
N SER A 222 9.47 -3.69 -8.23
CA SER A 222 10.94 -3.80 -8.11
C SER A 222 11.62 -2.53 -7.61
N THR A 223 11.02 -1.36 -7.79
CA THR A 223 11.63 -0.09 -7.34
C THR A 223 10.78 0.60 -6.28
N PHE A 224 11.40 0.88 -5.15
CA PHE A 224 10.85 1.73 -4.10
C PHE A 224 10.74 3.18 -4.57
N ARG A 225 9.64 3.85 -4.23
CA ARG A 225 9.48 5.30 -4.36
C ARG A 225 8.79 5.88 -3.13
N CYS A 226 9.31 7.01 -2.66
CA CYS A 226 8.65 7.83 -1.65
C CYS A 226 7.88 8.95 -2.35
N GLN A 227 6.55 8.88 -2.34
CA GLN A 227 5.70 9.97 -2.83
C GLN A 227 5.53 10.99 -1.72
N GLN A 228 6.12 12.17 -1.90
CA GLN A 228 5.97 13.27 -0.94
C GLN A 228 4.57 13.87 -1.09
N GLY A 229 3.81 13.95 0.01
CA GLY A 229 2.68 14.86 0.07
C GLY A 229 3.20 16.29 -0.15
N VAL A 230 2.63 17.04 -1.09
CA VAL A 230 3.07 18.42 -1.31
C VAL A 230 2.71 19.22 -0.05
N PRO A 231 3.68 19.84 0.65
CA PRO A 231 3.36 20.60 1.85
C PRO A 231 2.46 21.78 1.48
N ALA A 232 1.31 21.91 2.14
CA ALA A 232 0.33 22.98 1.91
C ALA A 232 0.95 24.39 1.94
N ALA A 233 2.09 24.57 2.63
CA ALA A 233 2.82 25.82 2.65
C ALA A 233 3.40 26.22 1.29
N ALA A 234 3.91 25.27 0.49
CA ALA A 234 4.51 25.57 -0.81
C ALA A 234 3.48 26.00 -1.85
N THR A 235 2.28 25.41 -1.81
CA THR A 235 1.15 25.78 -2.67
C THR A 235 0.56 27.14 -2.30
N LEU A 236 0.49 27.47 -1.01
CA LEU A 236 0.09 28.81 -0.53
C LEU A 236 1.06 29.90 -1.01
N VAL A 237 2.37 29.67 -0.90
CA VAL A 237 3.39 30.64 -1.36
C VAL A 237 3.26 30.90 -2.86
N LEU A 238 3.12 29.85 -3.67
CA LEU A 238 2.94 29.99 -5.13
C LEU A 238 1.68 30.79 -5.47
N PHE A 239 0.59 30.55 -4.75
CA PHE A 239 -0.67 31.29 -4.91
C PHE A 239 -0.54 32.76 -4.52
N PHE A 240 0.11 33.08 -3.41
CA PHE A 240 0.37 34.47 -3.01
C PHE A 240 1.22 35.20 -4.06
N VAL A 241 2.24 34.53 -4.63
CA VAL A 241 3.06 35.11 -5.71
C VAL A 241 2.22 35.38 -6.97
N ILE A 242 1.34 34.45 -7.36
CA ILE A 242 0.43 34.63 -8.50
C ILE A 242 -0.56 35.77 -8.24
N LEU A 243 -1.14 35.87 -7.04
CA LEU A 243 -2.04 36.96 -6.67
C LEU A 243 -1.35 38.32 -6.72
N ILE A 244 -0.14 38.43 -6.17
CA ILE A 244 0.64 39.66 -6.17
C ILE A 244 0.97 40.09 -7.60
N THR A 245 1.35 39.16 -8.48
CA THR A 245 1.68 39.46 -9.88
C THR A 245 0.45 39.89 -10.69
N LEU A 246 -0.71 39.26 -10.49
CA LEU A 246 -1.97 39.66 -11.14
C LEU A 246 -2.47 41.01 -10.66
N ASN A 247 -2.39 41.29 -9.35
CA ASN A 247 -2.77 42.61 -8.80
C ASN A 247 -1.84 43.72 -9.31
N LYS A 248 -0.51 43.48 -9.37
CA LYS A 248 0.43 44.43 -9.97
C LYS A 248 0.10 44.72 -11.43
N ARG A 249 -0.25 43.70 -12.22
CA ARG A 249 -0.62 43.86 -13.63
C ARG A 249 -1.90 44.68 -13.79
N ASN A 250 -2.92 44.42 -12.98
CA ASN A 250 -4.18 45.16 -12.99
C ASN A 250 -4.00 46.62 -12.55
N TYR A 251 -3.18 46.87 -11.53
CA TYR A 251 -2.88 48.23 -11.09
C TYR A 251 -2.17 49.03 -12.20
N ALA A 252 -1.20 48.41 -12.89
CA ALA A 252 -0.51 49.03 -14.01
C ALA A 252 -1.42 49.33 -15.21
N LEU A 253 -2.37 48.44 -15.53
CA LEU A 253 -3.36 48.67 -16.59
C LEU A 253 -4.34 49.80 -16.24
N ASN A 254 -4.77 49.88 -14.97
CA ASN A 254 -5.68 50.92 -14.52
C ASN A 254 -4.98 52.30 -14.48
N LEU A 255 -3.70 52.34 -14.09
CA LEU A 255 -2.88 53.55 -14.15
C LEU A 255 -2.69 54.04 -15.59
N LYS A 256 -2.47 53.12 -16.55
CA LYS A 256 -2.41 53.43 -17.99
C LYS A 256 -3.75 53.94 -18.53
N GLY A 257 -4.87 53.37 -18.10
CA GLY A 257 -6.21 53.84 -18.48
C GLY A 257 -6.50 55.24 -17.96
N LYS A 258 -6.10 55.54 -16.72
CA LYS A 258 -6.26 56.87 -16.12
C LYS A 258 -5.41 57.93 -16.83
N THR A 259 -4.15 57.62 -17.13
CA THR A 259 -3.28 58.53 -17.89
C THR A 259 -3.74 58.77 -19.33
N GLN A 260 -4.45 57.80 -19.94
CA GLN A 260 -5.06 58.02 -21.26
C GLN A 260 -6.29 58.93 -21.17
N ASN A 261 -7.20 58.69 -20.21
CA ASN A 261 -8.36 59.56 -19.99
C ASN A 261 -7.97 61.01 -19.67
N ASP A 262 -6.93 61.21 -18.86
CA ASP A 262 -6.46 62.56 -18.52
C ASP A 262 -5.96 63.31 -19.76
N LYS A 263 -5.28 62.61 -20.69
CA LYS A 263 -4.86 63.16 -22.00
C LYS A 263 -6.04 63.48 -22.91
N ASP A 264 -7.02 62.58 -22.97
CA ASP A 264 -8.21 62.76 -23.83
C ASP A 264 -9.08 63.93 -23.34
N ILE A 265 -9.17 64.15 -22.02
CA ILE A 265 -9.85 65.31 -21.40
C ILE A 265 -9.09 66.61 -21.73
N GLU A 266 -7.76 66.60 -21.62
CA GLU A 266 -6.93 67.76 -21.93
C GLU A 266 -7.04 68.17 -23.41
N GLU A 267 -7.09 67.18 -24.32
CA GLU A 267 -7.30 67.40 -25.76
C GLU A 267 -8.73 67.88 -26.08
N PHE A 268 -9.75 67.37 -25.38
CA PHE A 268 -11.14 67.83 -25.52
C PHE A 268 -11.30 69.30 -25.09
N LEU A 269 -10.73 69.68 -23.94
CA LEU A 269 -10.78 71.05 -23.42
C LEU A 269 -10.05 72.04 -24.35
N LYS A 270 -8.93 71.62 -24.93
CA LYS A 270 -8.18 72.41 -25.92
C LYS A 270 -8.98 72.70 -27.19
N ASN A 271 -9.83 71.76 -27.61
CA ASN A 271 -10.65 71.89 -28.83
C ASN A 271 -11.96 72.69 -28.62
N HIS A 272 -12.43 72.85 -27.39
CA HIS A 272 -13.74 73.47 -27.09
C HIS A 272 -13.68 74.72 -26.20
N GLY A 273 -12.49 75.17 -25.79
CA GLY A 273 -12.29 76.27 -24.84
C GLY A 273 -12.61 77.69 -25.35
N ASP A 274 -12.79 77.90 -26.67
CA ASP A 274 -12.97 79.25 -27.25
C ASP A 274 -14.35 79.44 -27.89
N ARG A 275 -15.41 79.53 -27.08
CA ARG A 275 -16.69 80.15 -27.49
C ARG A 275 -17.35 80.89 -26.32
N ILE A 276 -16.84 82.09 -26.01
CA ILE A 276 -17.59 83.09 -25.25
C ILE A 276 -18.20 84.09 -26.25
N PRO A 277 -19.54 84.21 -26.35
CA PRO A 277 -20.15 85.27 -27.16
C PRO A 277 -20.09 86.58 -26.38
N ARG A 278 -19.39 87.59 -26.92
CA ARG A 278 -19.47 88.97 -26.42
C ARG A 278 -20.82 89.56 -26.84
N ARG A 279 -21.60 90.00 -25.84
CA ARG A 279 -22.72 90.93 -26.02
C ARG A 279 -22.21 92.32 -26.33
#